data_AF-A0A661BI20-F1
#
_entry.id   AF-A0A661BI20-F1
#
_cell.length_a   1.000
_cell.length_b   1.000
_cell.length_c   1.000
_cell.angle_alpha   90.00
_cell.angle_beta   90.00
_cell.angle_gamma   90.00
#
_symmetry.space_group_name_H-M   'P 1'
#
loop_
_entity.id
_entity.type
_entity.pdbx_description
1 polymer ?
#
loop_
_entity_poly.entity_id
_entity_poly.type
_entity_poly.pdbx_seq_one_letter_code
_entity_poly.pdbx_strand_id
1 'polypeptide(L)'
;MGIEDVVREAIRSSFGIDYKEAIPLSRPKKPEFGDMSTSVAFQLAKRLGSSPNVISEKIAKELASTSELFERVTTQGGYINFHFGKTFFSKLIGDIISGKLASLVRRLSDGEFVQIEYVSANPTGPLNVVSARAAAVGSSLVNILRRVGYDVKGEYYLNDAGNQVRLLTESLRARIKQLKGERADIPDEGYHGEYLLDYARDAIEENVPDDRLSDWILSRITGDIKETLKRFGVCFDSWVSERELRSSGRVEKLISELDKKHLVYEKDGAIWFAATSLDPESEQDYVLVKSDGEYSYFAVDIAYHLDKFQRGFSHVWDIWGPDHHGHIKRMQLALRSLGYDRAFSAILLQQVNIVEEGKRRKMSK
;
A
#
# COMPACT_ATOMS: atom_id res chain seq x y z
N MET A 1 10.48 -28.92 8.93
CA MET A 1 9.87 -29.54 7.74
C MET A 1 8.40 -29.16 7.73
N GLY A 2 7.96 -28.42 6.72
CA GLY A 2 6.57 -27.99 6.58
C GLY A 2 5.70 -29.13 6.06
N ILE A 3 4.37 -28.95 6.09
CA ILE A 3 3.44 -29.97 5.60
C ILE A 3 3.61 -30.17 4.08
N GLU A 4 3.95 -29.12 3.33
CA GLU A 4 4.29 -29.23 1.91
C GLU A 4 5.44 -30.22 1.66
N ASP A 5 6.49 -30.19 2.50
CA ASP A 5 7.65 -31.07 2.37
C ASP A 5 7.26 -32.54 2.60
N VAL A 6 6.44 -32.78 3.64
CA VAL A 6 5.92 -34.13 3.96
C VAL A 6 5.06 -34.66 2.81
N VAL A 7 4.23 -33.81 2.20
CA VAL A 7 3.44 -34.18 1.02
C VAL A 7 4.35 -34.46 -0.19
N ARG A 8 5.39 -33.66 -0.43
CA ARG A 8 6.37 -33.91 -1.52
C ARG A 8 7.10 -35.24 -1.34
N GLU A 9 7.52 -35.55 -0.12
CA GLU A 9 8.17 -36.82 0.20
C GLU A 9 7.22 -37.99 -0.07
N ALA A 10 5.96 -37.89 0.37
CA ALA A 10 4.95 -38.92 0.07
C ALA A 10 4.69 -39.09 -1.44
N ILE A 11 4.69 -38.01 -2.22
CA ILE A 11 4.59 -38.08 -3.69
C ILE A 11 5.82 -38.79 -4.28
N ARG A 12 7.02 -38.45 -3.80
CA ARG A 12 8.27 -39.07 -4.24
C ARG A 12 8.31 -40.56 -3.93
N SER A 13 7.95 -40.97 -2.72
CA SER A 13 7.88 -42.39 -2.33
C SER A 13 6.79 -43.13 -3.12
N SER A 14 5.63 -42.50 -3.33
CA SER A 14 4.51 -43.13 -4.02
C SER A 14 4.73 -43.30 -5.53
N PHE A 15 5.42 -42.38 -6.19
CA PHE A 15 5.48 -42.34 -7.66
C PHE A 15 6.88 -42.18 -8.26
N GLY A 16 7.93 -42.02 -7.44
CA GLY A 16 9.29 -41.74 -7.91
C GLY A 16 9.43 -40.35 -8.54
N ILE A 17 8.50 -39.42 -8.27
CA ILE A 17 8.48 -38.09 -8.87
C ILE A 17 9.04 -37.06 -7.90
N ASP A 18 10.04 -36.31 -8.36
CA ASP A 18 10.43 -35.05 -7.72
C ASP A 18 9.44 -33.94 -8.13
N TYR A 19 8.43 -33.71 -7.29
CA TYR A 19 7.39 -32.71 -7.53
C TYR A 19 7.85 -31.37 -7.00
N LYS A 20 7.97 -30.36 -7.88
CA LYS A 20 8.52 -29.03 -7.57
C LYS A 20 7.50 -27.89 -7.54
N GLU A 21 6.30 -28.12 -8.05
CA GLU A 21 5.22 -27.11 -8.06
C GLU A 21 4.67 -26.88 -6.65
N ALA A 22 3.93 -25.79 -6.44
CA ALA A 22 3.31 -25.48 -5.15
C ALA A 22 2.24 -26.53 -4.78
N ILE A 23 2.27 -27.01 -3.54
CA ILE A 23 1.23 -27.90 -3.00
C ILE A 23 0.03 -27.03 -2.61
N PRO A 24 -1.15 -27.18 -3.25
CA PRO A 24 -2.31 -26.39 -2.87
C PRO A 24 -2.82 -26.88 -1.51
N LEU A 25 -2.62 -26.07 -0.48
CA LEU A 25 -3.13 -26.32 0.87
C LEU A 25 -4.28 -25.37 1.19
N SER A 26 -5.37 -25.88 1.73
CA SER A 26 -6.51 -25.05 2.13
C SER A 26 -7.23 -25.61 3.35
N ARG A 27 -7.99 -24.77 4.05
CA ARG A 27 -8.89 -25.22 5.11
C ARG A 27 -10.12 -25.88 4.47
N PRO A 28 -10.54 -27.08 4.90
CA PRO A 28 -11.69 -27.74 4.31
C PRO A 28 -12.98 -26.96 4.62
N LYS A 29 -13.97 -27.01 3.70
CA LYS A 29 -15.27 -26.34 3.90
C LYS A 29 -16.07 -26.94 5.05
N LYS A 30 -15.93 -28.24 5.28
CA LYS A 30 -16.62 -28.97 6.35
C LYS A 30 -15.61 -29.46 7.39
N PRO A 31 -15.87 -29.26 8.69
CA PRO A 31 -14.98 -29.73 9.76
C PRO A 31 -14.75 -31.26 9.75
N GLU A 32 -15.70 -32.05 9.22
CA GLU A 32 -15.58 -33.51 9.12
C GLU A 32 -14.42 -33.97 8.23
N PHE A 33 -13.94 -33.10 7.33
CA PHE A 33 -12.77 -33.33 6.47
C PHE A 33 -11.44 -32.89 7.11
N GLY A 34 -11.47 -32.55 8.40
CA GLY A 34 -10.26 -32.30 9.19
C GLY A 34 -9.81 -30.85 9.20
N ASP A 35 -8.53 -30.68 9.48
CA ASP A 35 -7.91 -29.38 9.78
C ASP A 35 -7.40 -28.70 8.50
N MET A 36 -6.96 -29.49 7.52
CA MET A 36 -6.41 -29.02 6.26
C MET A 36 -6.63 -30.04 5.15
N SER A 37 -6.73 -29.58 3.90
CA SER A 37 -6.84 -30.43 2.71
C SER A 37 -5.85 -30.01 1.63
N THR A 38 -5.53 -30.94 0.73
CA THR A 38 -4.85 -30.65 -0.53
C THR A 38 -5.56 -31.26 -1.72
N SER A 39 -5.52 -30.53 -2.84
CA SER A 39 -5.99 -30.94 -4.16
C SER A 39 -4.84 -31.37 -5.10
N VAL A 40 -3.65 -31.63 -4.57
CA VAL A 40 -2.44 -31.96 -5.38
C VAL A 40 -2.65 -33.16 -6.32
N ALA A 41 -3.52 -34.11 -5.96
CA ALA A 41 -3.82 -35.26 -6.81
C ALA A 41 -4.39 -34.86 -8.18
N PHE A 42 -5.13 -33.75 -8.27
CA PHE A 42 -5.65 -33.24 -9.53
C PHE A 42 -4.53 -32.69 -10.45
N GLN A 43 -3.52 -32.04 -9.86
CA GLN A 43 -2.34 -31.58 -10.61
C GLN A 43 -1.52 -32.77 -11.13
N LEU A 44 -1.38 -33.81 -10.30
CA LEU A 44 -0.64 -35.02 -10.65
C LEU A 44 -1.38 -35.92 -11.67
N ALA A 45 -2.71 -35.90 -11.72
CA ALA A 45 -3.50 -36.75 -12.61
C ALA A 45 -3.09 -36.63 -14.08
N LYS A 46 -2.87 -35.40 -14.56
CA LYS A 46 -2.42 -35.16 -15.94
C LYS A 46 -1.02 -35.73 -16.20
N ARG A 47 -0.13 -35.66 -15.21
CA ARG A 47 1.27 -36.12 -15.32
C ARG A 47 1.39 -37.65 -15.22
N LEU A 48 0.52 -38.27 -14.43
CA LEU A 48 0.54 -39.71 -14.13
C LEU A 48 -0.43 -40.53 -15.00
N GLY A 49 -1.29 -39.88 -15.79
CA GLY A 49 -2.32 -40.56 -16.57
C GLY A 49 -3.28 -41.42 -15.73
N SER A 50 -3.46 -41.07 -14.45
CA SER A 50 -4.22 -41.84 -13.46
C SER A 50 -5.31 -40.98 -12.83
N SER A 51 -6.39 -41.61 -12.34
CA SER A 51 -7.49 -40.84 -11.73
C SER A 51 -7.04 -40.16 -10.42
N PRO A 52 -7.54 -38.95 -10.12
CA PRO A 52 -7.20 -38.25 -8.87
C PRO A 52 -7.50 -39.08 -7.62
N ASN A 53 -8.55 -39.91 -7.63
CA ASN A 53 -8.89 -40.79 -6.50
C ASN A 53 -7.77 -41.77 -6.19
N VAL A 54 -7.30 -42.52 -7.21
CA VAL A 54 -6.21 -43.49 -7.06
C VAL A 54 -4.92 -42.81 -6.57
N ILE A 55 -4.63 -41.63 -7.12
CA ILE A 55 -3.45 -40.85 -6.71
C ILE A 55 -3.58 -40.41 -5.25
N SER A 56 -4.72 -39.83 -4.87
CA SER A 56 -4.98 -39.35 -3.51
C SER A 56 -4.90 -40.49 -2.48
N GLU A 57 -5.44 -41.67 -2.79
CA GLU A 57 -5.42 -42.84 -1.91
C GLU A 57 -3.99 -43.35 -1.68
N LYS A 58 -3.17 -43.39 -2.73
CA LYS A 58 -1.78 -43.82 -2.61
C LYS A 58 -0.97 -42.87 -1.74
N ILE A 59 -1.11 -41.55 -1.97
CA ILE A 59 -0.43 -40.53 -1.17
C ILE A 59 -0.94 -40.56 0.27
N ALA A 60 -2.25 -40.65 0.49
CA ALA A 60 -2.84 -40.69 1.82
C ALA A 60 -2.36 -41.90 2.62
N LYS A 61 -2.24 -43.07 1.98
CA LYS A 61 -1.71 -44.29 2.59
C LYS A 61 -0.25 -44.10 3.02
N GLU A 62 0.59 -43.54 2.14
CA GLU A 62 2.00 -43.25 2.44
C GLU A 62 2.14 -42.29 3.64
N LEU A 63 1.36 -41.20 3.64
CA LEU A 63 1.34 -40.21 4.72
C LEU A 63 0.89 -40.81 6.05
N ALA A 64 -0.14 -41.67 6.03
CA ALA A 64 -0.62 -42.35 7.23
C ALA A 64 0.40 -43.31 7.84
N SER A 65 1.31 -43.89 7.02
CA SER A 65 2.34 -44.81 7.50
C SER A 65 3.64 -44.14 7.97
N THR A 66 3.94 -42.93 7.48
CA THR A 66 5.29 -42.35 7.62
C THR A 66 5.34 -41.12 8.51
N SER A 67 4.20 -40.45 8.75
CA SER A 67 4.17 -39.16 9.43
C SER A 67 3.46 -39.23 10.77
N GLU A 68 4.19 -38.92 11.85
CA GLU A 68 3.63 -38.75 13.20
C GLU A 68 2.80 -37.46 13.36
N LEU A 69 2.74 -36.62 12.32
CA LEU A 69 1.99 -35.35 12.37
C LEU A 69 0.48 -35.56 12.36
N PHE A 70 0.01 -36.66 11.76
CA PHE A 70 -1.40 -36.89 11.48
C PHE A 70 -1.97 -37.94 12.43
N GLU A 71 -3.11 -37.63 13.05
CA GLU A 71 -3.96 -38.64 13.68
C GLU A 71 -4.64 -39.50 12.62
N ARG A 72 -5.05 -38.86 11.52
CA ARG A 72 -5.76 -39.52 10.43
C ARG A 72 -5.59 -38.76 9.13
N VAL A 73 -5.37 -39.50 8.05
CA VAL A 73 -5.42 -38.97 6.68
C VAL A 73 -6.56 -39.68 5.94
N THR A 74 -7.47 -38.92 5.35
CA THR A 74 -8.61 -39.46 4.57
C THR A 74 -8.60 -38.91 3.16
N THR A 75 -9.35 -39.54 2.26
CA THR A 75 -9.54 -39.06 0.89
C THR A 75 -11.01 -38.88 0.57
N GLN A 76 -11.31 -37.88 -0.26
CA GLN A 76 -12.65 -37.72 -0.83
C GLN A 76 -12.57 -37.05 -2.20
N GLY A 77 -12.97 -37.77 -3.25
CA GLY A 77 -13.04 -37.23 -4.60
C GLY A 77 -11.74 -36.59 -5.09
N GLY A 78 -10.59 -37.20 -4.79
CA GLY A 78 -9.26 -36.70 -5.17
C GLY A 78 -8.65 -35.68 -4.21
N TYR A 79 -9.39 -35.20 -3.21
CA TYR A 79 -8.83 -34.44 -2.10
C TYR A 79 -8.19 -35.37 -1.08
N ILE A 80 -7.06 -34.94 -0.52
CA ILE A 80 -6.43 -35.56 0.63
C ILE A 80 -6.69 -34.63 1.82
N ASN A 81 -7.24 -35.20 2.89
CA ASN A 81 -7.76 -34.51 4.06
C ASN A 81 -6.95 -34.91 5.30
N PHE A 82 -6.41 -33.93 6.00
CA PHE A 82 -5.50 -34.10 7.13
C PHE A 82 -6.23 -33.81 8.45
N HIS A 83 -6.17 -34.76 9.39
CA HIS A 83 -6.48 -34.53 10.80
C HIS A 83 -5.16 -34.60 11.58
N PHE A 84 -4.76 -33.51 12.22
CA PHE A 84 -3.51 -33.46 12.97
C PHE A 84 -3.64 -34.15 14.32
N GLY A 85 -2.55 -34.80 14.75
CA GLY A 85 -2.47 -35.38 16.09
C GLY A 85 -2.40 -34.33 17.19
N LYS A 86 -2.86 -34.67 18.39
CA LYS A 86 -2.74 -33.80 19.58
C LYS A 86 -1.30 -33.38 19.86
N THR A 87 -0.34 -34.28 19.61
CA THR A 87 1.11 -34.03 19.76
C THR A 87 1.60 -32.91 18.84
N PHE A 88 1.06 -32.80 17.62
CA PHE A 88 1.37 -31.71 16.70
C PHE A 88 0.96 -30.35 17.30
N PHE A 89 -0.28 -30.24 17.79
CA PHE A 89 -0.77 -29.00 18.40
C PHE A 89 -0.01 -28.65 19.68
N SER A 90 0.27 -29.63 20.55
CA SER A 90 1.05 -29.40 21.77
C SER A 90 2.47 -28.91 21.45
N LYS A 91 3.12 -29.47 20.42
CA LYS A 91 4.42 -29.01 19.96
C LYS A 91 4.36 -27.61 19.36
N LEU A 92 3.37 -27.34 18.51
CA LEU A 92 3.17 -26.03 17.89
C LEU A 92 2.96 -24.94 18.96
N ILE A 93 2.09 -25.19 19.94
CA ILE A 93 1.84 -24.28 21.07
C ILE A 93 3.13 -24.11 21.89
N GLY A 94 3.85 -25.20 22.17
CA GLY A 94 5.14 -25.16 22.85
C GLY A 94 6.18 -24.30 22.12
N ASP A 95 6.28 -24.43 20.80
CA ASP A 95 7.16 -23.62 19.94
C ASP A 95 6.75 -22.14 19.95
N ILE A 96 5.44 -21.83 19.93
CA ILE A 96 4.93 -20.45 20.04
C ILE A 96 5.30 -19.84 21.39
N ILE A 97 5.00 -20.54 22.50
CA ILE A 97 5.25 -20.06 23.87
C ILE A 97 6.76 -19.88 24.12
N SER A 98 7.60 -20.75 23.54
CA SER A 98 9.07 -20.63 23.63
C SER A 98 9.67 -19.59 22.68
N GLY A 99 8.86 -18.73 22.06
CA GLY A 99 9.32 -17.60 21.26
C GLY A 99 9.74 -17.96 19.83
N LYS A 100 9.48 -19.19 19.37
CA LYS A 100 9.84 -19.64 18.01
C LYS A 100 8.83 -19.24 16.95
N LEU A 101 7.85 -18.39 17.26
CA LEU A 101 6.87 -17.88 16.29
C LEU A 101 7.55 -17.32 15.05
N ALA A 102 8.73 -16.69 15.18
CA ALA A 102 9.51 -16.21 14.04
C ALA A 102 9.89 -17.30 13.04
N SER A 103 10.30 -18.47 13.52
CA SER A 103 10.65 -19.62 12.69
C SER A 103 9.43 -20.33 12.07
N LEU A 104 8.23 -20.10 12.62
CA LEU A 104 6.99 -20.71 12.13
C LEU A 104 6.36 -19.93 10.98
N VAL A 105 6.74 -18.67 10.79
CA VAL A 105 6.26 -17.86 9.66
C VAL A 105 7.17 -18.10 8.46
N ARG A 106 6.58 -18.55 7.35
CA ARG A 106 7.29 -18.69 6.09
C ARG A 106 7.78 -17.32 5.62
N ARG A 107 9.08 -17.24 5.31
CA ARG A 107 9.66 -16.13 4.56
C ARG A 107 9.28 -16.28 3.09
N LEU A 108 8.71 -15.24 2.51
CA LEU A 108 8.37 -15.14 1.09
C LEU A 108 9.43 -14.37 0.31
N SER A 109 10.27 -13.58 0.99
CA SER A 109 11.39 -12.84 0.42
C SER A 109 12.56 -12.84 1.40
N ASP A 110 13.77 -12.66 0.85
CA ASP A 110 15.01 -12.49 1.60
C ASP A 110 15.56 -11.07 1.46
N GLY A 111 14.67 -10.07 1.58
CA GLY A 111 15.04 -8.66 1.64
C GLY A 111 14.78 -7.87 0.37
N GLU A 112 13.78 -8.24 -0.44
CA GLU A 112 13.29 -7.32 -1.47
C GLU A 112 12.83 -6.01 -0.83
N PHE A 113 13.30 -4.89 -1.40
CA PHE A 113 13.13 -3.57 -0.82
C PHE A 113 11.86 -2.91 -1.38
N VAL A 114 10.84 -2.78 -0.54
CA VAL A 114 9.49 -2.35 -0.94
C VAL A 114 9.15 -1.03 -0.25
N GLN A 115 8.64 -0.07 -1.00
CA GLN A 115 8.03 1.13 -0.46
C GLN A 115 6.51 0.98 -0.49
N ILE A 116 5.85 1.37 0.60
CA ILE A 116 4.40 1.48 0.69
C ILE A 116 4.03 2.88 1.11
N GLU A 117 3.36 3.61 0.22
CA GLU A 117 2.77 4.91 0.52
C GLU A 117 1.31 4.75 0.95
N TYR A 118 0.95 5.38 2.06
CA TYR A 118 -0.44 5.35 2.54
C TYR A 118 -0.78 6.54 3.44
N VAL A 119 -2.09 6.76 3.61
CA VAL A 119 -2.70 7.94 4.25
C VAL A 119 -2.55 9.20 3.42
N SER A 120 -1.31 9.71 3.24
CA SER A 120 -0.93 10.89 2.44
C SER A 120 -2.01 11.99 2.40
N ALA A 121 -2.60 12.29 3.56
CA ALA A 121 -3.68 13.25 3.66
C ALA A 121 -3.08 14.66 3.64
N ASN A 122 -3.75 15.57 2.94
CA ASN A 122 -3.31 16.95 2.89
C ASN A 122 -3.34 17.57 4.31
N PRO A 123 -2.33 18.36 4.70
CA PRO A 123 -2.21 18.94 6.03
C PRO A 123 -3.13 20.15 6.19
N THR A 124 -4.41 19.96 5.92
CA THR A 124 -5.42 21.01 5.87
C THR A 124 -6.51 20.81 6.93
N GLY A 125 -6.25 19.98 7.93
CA GLY A 125 -7.17 19.66 9.01
C GLY A 125 -6.88 18.29 9.63
N PRO A 126 -7.66 17.91 10.66
CA PRO A 126 -7.51 16.63 11.35
C PRO A 126 -7.85 15.44 10.45
N LEU A 127 -7.22 14.30 10.73
CA LEU A 127 -7.54 13.04 10.06
C LEU A 127 -8.98 12.59 10.36
N ASN A 128 -9.61 11.94 9.39
CA ASN A 128 -10.97 11.41 9.50
C ASN A 128 -11.02 9.89 9.31
N VAL A 129 -12.23 9.31 9.29
CA VAL A 129 -12.42 7.85 9.19
C VAL A 129 -11.91 7.26 7.86
N VAL A 130 -11.87 8.06 6.78
CA VAL A 130 -11.29 7.62 5.49
C VAL A 130 -9.78 7.49 5.65
N SER A 131 -9.13 8.48 6.28
CA SER A 131 -7.71 8.39 6.63
C SER A 131 -7.41 7.22 7.56
N ALA A 132 -8.29 6.95 8.54
CA ALA A 132 -8.13 5.82 9.46
C ALA A 132 -8.19 4.47 8.74
N ARG A 133 -9.06 4.31 7.73
CA ARG A 133 -9.11 3.11 6.89
C ARG A 133 -7.80 2.94 6.11
N ALA A 134 -7.31 4.00 5.47
CA ALA A 134 -6.04 3.96 4.75
C ALA A 134 -4.87 3.62 5.68
N ALA A 135 -4.85 4.20 6.88
CA ALA A 135 -3.85 3.95 7.91
C ALA A 135 -3.86 2.48 8.36
N ALA A 136 -5.04 1.92 8.63
CA ALA A 136 -5.20 0.53 9.05
C ALA A 136 -4.74 -0.46 7.97
N VAL A 137 -5.13 -0.24 6.71
CA VAL A 137 -4.75 -1.12 5.61
C VAL A 137 -3.26 -1.04 5.32
N GLY A 138 -2.72 0.18 5.16
CA GLY A 138 -1.29 0.36 4.85
C GLY A 138 -0.38 -0.14 5.95
N SER A 139 -0.67 0.21 7.21
CA SER A 139 0.11 -0.29 8.36
C SER A 139 0.06 -1.81 8.47
N SER A 140 -1.11 -2.42 8.26
CA SER A 140 -1.24 -3.89 8.27
C SER A 140 -0.39 -4.53 7.15
N LEU A 141 -0.41 -3.96 5.96
CA LEU A 141 0.36 -4.47 4.82
C LEU A 141 1.87 -4.36 5.08
N VAL A 142 2.34 -3.20 5.55
CA VAL A 142 3.74 -3.01 5.96
C VAL A 142 4.17 -4.06 7.00
N ASN A 143 3.36 -4.25 8.04
CA ASN A 143 3.66 -5.20 9.11
C ASN A 143 3.68 -6.66 8.63
N ILE A 144 2.71 -7.04 7.78
CA ILE A 144 2.64 -8.40 7.21
C ILE A 144 3.85 -8.67 6.31
N LEU A 145 4.19 -7.75 5.42
CA LEU A 145 5.31 -7.92 4.49
C LEU A 145 6.66 -8.02 5.20
N ARG A 146 6.91 -7.14 6.19
CA ARG A 146 8.08 -7.25 7.07
C ARG A 146 8.15 -8.61 7.76
N ARG A 147 6.98 -9.08 8.21
CA ARG A 147 6.87 -10.36 8.92
C ARG A 147 7.20 -11.56 8.04
N VAL A 148 6.96 -11.47 6.73
CA VAL A 148 7.29 -12.51 5.74
C VAL A 148 8.59 -12.24 4.99
N GLY A 149 9.44 -11.33 5.47
CA GLY A 149 10.85 -11.23 5.05
C GLY A 149 11.19 -10.16 4.02
N TYR A 150 10.24 -9.29 3.63
CA TYR A 150 10.55 -8.10 2.83
C TYR A 150 11.19 -7.01 3.70
N ASP A 151 12.06 -6.20 3.12
CA ASP A 151 12.49 -4.92 3.73
C ASP A 151 11.52 -3.84 3.26
N VAL A 152 10.62 -3.41 4.14
CA VAL A 152 9.52 -2.52 3.76
C VAL A 152 9.68 -1.17 4.43
N LYS A 153 9.47 -0.09 3.68
CA LYS A 153 9.38 1.27 4.20
C LYS A 153 7.96 1.82 4.00
N GLY A 154 7.31 2.14 5.11
CA GLY A 154 6.09 2.93 5.10
C GLY A 154 6.42 4.41 4.94
N GLU A 155 5.80 5.08 3.99
CA GLU A 155 6.06 6.49 3.68
C GLU A 155 4.76 7.30 3.66
N TYR A 156 4.84 8.52 4.18
CA TYR A 156 3.76 9.50 4.12
C TYR A 156 4.16 10.62 3.15
N TYR A 157 3.38 10.81 2.10
CA TYR A 157 3.54 11.97 1.22
C TYR A 157 2.75 13.16 1.77
N LEU A 158 3.46 14.23 2.13
CA LEU A 158 2.90 15.45 2.69
C LEU A 158 2.74 16.50 1.58
N ASN A 159 1.49 16.74 1.19
CA ASN A 159 1.15 17.80 0.25
C ASN A 159 1.13 19.17 0.93
N ASP A 160 2.32 19.70 1.22
CA ASP A 160 2.57 20.99 1.89
C ASP A 160 2.83 22.14 0.91
N ALA A 161 2.29 22.05 -0.32
CA ALA A 161 2.44 23.05 -1.36
C ALA A 161 1.12 23.43 -2.04
N GLY A 162 1.15 24.51 -2.81
CA GLY A 162 0.04 24.90 -3.68
C GLY A 162 -1.10 25.66 -3.01
N ASN A 163 -2.22 25.77 -3.72
CA ASN A 163 -3.32 26.68 -3.38
C ASN A 163 -4.02 26.33 -2.05
N GLN A 164 -4.05 25.06 -1.67
CA GLN A 164 -4.67 24.62 -0.42
C GLN A 164 -3.97 25.18 0.81
N VAL A 165 -2.64 25.23 0.81
CA VAL A 165 -1.84 25.82 1.88
C VAL A 165 -2.11 27.33 2.00
N ARG A 166 -2.20 28.02 0.86
CA ARG A 166 -2.53 29.46 0.83
C ARG A 166 -3.91 29.70 1.44
N LEU A 167 -4.93 28.97 0.99
CA LEU A 167 -6.30 29.10 1.50
C LEU A 167 -6.39 28.78 2.99
N LEU A 168 -5.68 27.74 3.47
CA LEU A 168 -5.58 27.41 4.89
C LEU A 168 -5.00 28.56 5.71
N THR A 169 -3.91 29.15 5.23
CA THR A 169 -3.24 30.27 5.89
C THR A 169 -4.14 31.51 5.93
N GLU A 170 -4.86 31.80 4.84
CA GLU A 170 -5.82 32.90 4.78
C GLU A 170 -7.01 32.69 5.71
N SER A 171 -7.54 31.47 5.79
CA SER A 171 -8.58 31.10 6.75
C SER A 171 -8.12 31.26 8.20
N LEU A 172 -6.90 30.82 8.53
CA LEU A 172 -6.34 31.03 9.86
C LEU A 172 -6.19 32.52 10.20
N ARG A 173 -5.68 33.32 9.26
CA ARG A 173 -5.55 34.77 9.42
C ARG A 173 -6.91 35.44 9.68
N ALA A 174 -7.95 35.03 8.97
CA ALA A 174 -9.32 35.50 9.20
C ALA A 174 -9.81 35.13 10.61
N ARG A 175 -9.57 33.89 11.07
CA ARG A 175 -9.92 33.46 12.45
C ARG A 175 -9.18 34.25 13.52
N ILE A 176 -7.89 34.52 13.33
CA ILE A 176 -7.10 35.35 14.25
C ILE A 176 -7.70 36.76 14.39
N LYS A 177 -8.07 37.38 13.26
CA LYS A 177 -8.75 38.70 13.26
C LYS A 177 -10.09 38.66 13.97
N GLN A 178 -10.91 37.64 13.70
CA GLN A 178 -12.19 37.44 14.38
C GLN A 178 -12.02 37.33 15.91
N LEU A 179 -11.03 36.56 16.39
CA LEU A 179 -10.73 36.43 17.82
C LEU A 179 -10.25 37.74 18.48
N LYS A 180 -9.66 38.65 17.70
CA LYS A 180 -9.28 40.00 18.13
C LYS A 180 -10.44 41.01 18.09
N GLY A 181 -11.64 40.56 17.72
CA GLY A 181 -12.83 41.41 17.61
C GLY A 181 -12.91 42.20 16.29
N GLU A 182 -12.05 41.90 15.32
CA GLU A 182 -12.09 42.52 13.99
C GLU A 182 -13.08 41.78 13.08
N ARG A 183 -13.70 42.52 12.15
CA ARG A 183 -14.48 41.91 11.08
C ARG A 183 -13.55 41.36 10.01
N ALA A 184 -13.55 40.04 9.85
CA ALA A 184 -12.85 39.36 8.77
C ALA A 184 -13.67 38.16 8.30
N ASP A 185 -13.90 38.06 7.00
CA ASP A 185 -14.59 36.92 6.39
C ASP A 185 -13.56 35.87 5.96
N ILE A 186 -13.91 34.59 6.13
CA ILE A 186 -13.10 33.47 5.63
C ILE A 186 -13.37 33.37 4.13
N PRO A 187 -12.34 33.16 3.27
CA PRO A 187 -12.56 32.96 1.83
C PRO A 187 -13.59 31.85 1.56
N ASP A 188 -14.43 32.00 0.52
CA ASP A 188 -15.48 31.02 0.19
C ASP A 188 -14.95 29.61 -0.07
N GLU A 189 -13.77 29.50 -0.67
CA GLU A 189 -13.05 28.23 -0.89
C GLU A 189 -12.10 27.87 0.27
N GLY A 190 -12.11 28.67 1.33
CA GLY A 190 -11.28 28.50 2.50
C GLY A 190 -11.72 27.36 3.38
N TYR A 191 -11.01 27.21 4.48
CA TYR A 191 -11.28 26.21 5.50
C TYR A 191 -12.12 26.84 6.61
N HIS A 192 -13.27 26.23 6.89
CA HIS A 192 -14.26 26.77 7.83
C HIS A 192 -14.38 25.96 9.12
N GLY A 193 -13.67 24.82 9.21
CA GLY A 193 -13.75 23.91 10.36
C GLY A 193 -13.43 24.58 11.69
N GLU A 194 -14.12 24.14 12.75
CA GLU A 194 -13.98 24.71 14.10
C GLU A 194 -12.57 24.51 14.67
N TYR A 195 -11.86 23.46 14.23
CA TYR A 195 -10.47 23.20 14.62
C TYR A 195 -9.53 24.39 14.35
N LEU A 196 -9.84 25.25 13.36
CA LEU A 196 -9.05 26.46 13.09
C LEU A 196 -9.15 27.52 14.18
N LEU A 197 -10.22 27.52 14.97
CA LEU A 197 -10.34 28.44 16.11
C LEU A 197 -9.30 28.10 17.18
N ASP A 198 -9.02 26.82 17.41
CA ASP A 198 -8.01 26.40 18.36
C ASP A 198 -6.61 26.78 17.89
N TYR A 199 -6.28 26.52 16.62
CA TYR A 199 -5.03 27.00 16.03
C TYR A 199 -4.91 28.53 16.03
N ALA A 200 -6.01 29.26 15.84
CA ALA A 200 -5.98 30.72 15.91
C ALA A 200 -5.70 31.23 17.32
N ARG A 201 -6.22 30.57 18.37
CA ARG A 201 -5.91 30.88 19.77
C ARG A 201 -4.44 30.62 20.06
N ASP A 202 -3.95 29.44 19.69
CA ASP A 202 -2.54 29.06 19.86
C ASP A 202 -1.61 30.05 19.16
N ALA A 203 -1.91 30.45 17.91
CA ALA A 203 -1.09 31.42 17.18
C ALA A 203 -1.05 32.80 17.84
N ILE A 204 -2.16 33.23 18.47
CA ILE A 204 -2.21 34.49 19.23
C ILE A 204 -1.37 34.38 20.51
N GLU A 205 -1.51 33.28 21.26
CA GLU A 205 -0.77 33.04 22.50
C GLU A 205 0.75 32.95 22.25
N GLU A 206 1.14 32.26 21.18
CA GLU A 206 2.54 32.13 20.75
C GLU A 206 3.08 33.39 20.04
N ASN A 207 2.26 34.42 19.82
CA ASN A 207 2.60 35.65 19.10
C ASN A 207 3.22 35.40 17.73
N VAL A 208 2.65 34.48 16.96
CA VAL A 208 3.17 34.08 15.64
C VAL A 208 3.08 35.25 14.64
N PRO A 209 4.20 35.67 14.02
CA PRO A 209 4.19 36.70 12.99
C PRO A 209 3.40 36.28 11.73
N ASP A 210 2.76 37.25 11.07
CA ASP A 210 1.88 36.99 9.92
C ASP A 210 2.60 36.30 8.74
N ASP A 211 3.86 36.67 8.49
CA ASP A 211 4.73 36.10 7.46
C ASP A 211 5.21 34.67 7.79
N ARG A 212 5.06 34.24 9.05
CA ARG A 212 5.40 32.89 9.54
C ARG A 212 4.18 32.00 9.74
N LEU A 213 2.96 32.52 9.61
CA LEU A 213 1.71 31.77 9.86
C LEU A 213 1.59 30.51 9.01
N SER A 214 2.03 30.56 7.74
CA SER A 214 1.91 29.42 6.83
C SER A 214 2.79 28.24 7.25
N ASP A 215 4.07 28.49 7.53
CA ASP A 215 4.98 27.46 8.03
C ASP A 215 4.52 26.94 9.41
N TRP A 216 4.03 27.85 10.27
CA TRP A 216 3.54 27.50 11.61
C TRP A 216 2.33 26.56 11.56
N ILE A 217 1.28 26.89 10.79
CA ILE A 217 0.06 26.08 10.73
C ILE A 217 0.31 24.71 10.11
N LEU A 218 1.15 24.64 9.06
CA LEU A 218 1.57 23.38 8.47
C LEU A 218 2.30 22.51 9.48
N SER A 219 3.21 23.09 10.26
CA SER A 219 3.94 22.38 11.30
C SER A 219 2.99 21.86 12.40
N ARG A 220 2.03 22.66 12.86
CA ARG A 220 1.04 22.27 13.88
C ARG A 220 0.17 21.10 13.40
N ILE A 221 -0.49 21.25 12.24
CA ILE A 221 -1.36 20.20 11.69
C ILE A 221 -0.56 18.93 11.41
N THR A 222 0.65 19.04 10.86
CA THR A 222 1.49 17.86 10.62
C THR A 222 1.89 17.16 11.92
N GLY A 223 2.13 17.92 12.99
CA GLY A 223 2.35 17.40 14.34
C GLY A 223 1.15 16.61 14.85
N ASP A 224 -0.05 17.19 14.74
CA ASP A 224 -1.29 16.56 15.21
C ASP A 224 -1.65 15.30 14.40
N ILE A 225 -1.39 15.32 13.09
CA ILE A 225 -1.51 14.15 12.21
C ILE A 225 -0.57 13.04 12.71
N LYS A 226 0.70 13.36 12.96
CA LYS A 226 1.71 12.40 13.46
C LYS A 226 1.30 11.81 14.80
N GLU A 227 0.84 12.64 15.74
CA GLU A 227 0.38 12.18 17.05
C GLU A 227 -0.86 11.28 16.94
N THR A 228 -1.83 11.68 16.11
CA THR A 228 -3.06 10.91 15.86
C THR A 228 -2.72 9.54 15.28
N LEU A 229 -1.85 9.47 14.28
CA LEU A 229 -1.40 8.21 13.70
C LEU A 229 -0.65 7.33 14.71
N LYS A 230 0.21 7.93 15.53
CA LYS A 230 0.90 7.21 16.60
C LYS A 230 -0.07 6.62 17.62
N ARG A 231 -1.08 7.40 18.06
CA ARG A 231 -2.16 6.91 18.94
C ARG A 231 -3.00 5.81 18.29
N PHE A 232 -3.14 5.85 16.96
CA PHE A 232 -3.81 4.82 16.17
C PHE A 232 -2.95 3.57 15.93
N GLY A 233 -1.71 3.54 16.41
CA GLY A 233 -0.78 2.40 16.24
C GLY A 233 -0.08 2.36 14.88
N VAL A 234 0.01 3.51 14.20
CA VAL A 234 0.64 3.63 12.88
C VAL A 234 1.91 4.47 12.98
N CYS A 235 3.00 3.92 12.47
CA CYS A 235 4.31 4.57 12.43
C CYS A 235 4.85 4.51 11.00
N PHE A 236 5.40 5.64 10.53
CA PHE A 236 6.01 5.78 9.22
C PHE A 236 7.53 5.81 9.35
N ASP A 237 8.23 5.23 8.38
CA ASP A 237 9.69 5.30 8.29
C ASP A 237 10.18 6.63 7.71
N SER A 238 9.35 7.26 6.88
CA SER A 238 9.70 8.48 6.14
C SER A 238 8.47 9.36 5.88
N TRP A 239 8.74 10.66 5.80
CA TRP A 239 7.78 11.70 5.44
C TRP A 239 8.41 12.53 4.32
N VAL A 240 7.72 12.68 3.19
CA VAL A 240 8.23 13.38 2.02
C VAL A 240 7.41 14.64 1.78
N SER A 241 8.07 15.79 1.70
CA SER A 241 7.44 17.10 1.46
C SER A 241 7.31 17.37 -0.05
N GLU A 242 6.13 17.76 -0.50
CA GLU A 242 5.92 18.21 -1.88
C GLU A 242 6.69 19.51 -2.17
N ARG A 243 6.74 20.42 -1.20
CA ARG A 243 7.52 21.67 -1.31
C ARG A 243 9.00 21.39 -1.52
N GLU A 244 9.57 20.43 -0.79
CA GLU A 244 10.96 19.99 -0.98
C GLU A 244 11.12 19.33 -2.35
N LEU A 245 10.21 18.43 -2.73
CA LEU A 245 10.26 17.74 -4.01
C LEU A 245 10.31 18.72 -5.19
N ARG A 246 9.46 19.75 -5.17
CA ARG A 246 9.41 20.80 -6.21
C ARG A 246 10.67 21.67 -6.27
N SER A 247 11.30 21.95 -5.13
CA SER A 247 12.48 22.81 -5.06
C SER A 247 13.81 22.05 -5.23
N SER A 248 13.77 20.72 -5.19
CA SER A 248 14.98 19.86 -5.20
C SER A 248 15.62 19.59 -6.56
N GLY A 249 15.08 20.13 -7.66
CA GLY A 249 15.60 19.85 -9.01
C GLY A 249 15.18 18.49 -9.59
N ARG A 250 14.35 17.72 -8.86
CA ARG A 250 13.94 16.35 -9.23
C ARG A 250 13.06 16.33 -10.49
N VAL A 251 12.24 17.35 -10.72
CA VAL A 251 11.37 17.44 -11.90
C VAL A 251 12.18 17.75 -13.15
N GLU A 252 13.17 18.63 -13.04
CA GLU A 252 14.11 18.99 -14.09
C GLU A 252 14.96 17.77 -14.49
N LYS A 253 15.42 17.01 -13.48
CA LYS A 253 16.09 15.73 -13.71
C LYS A 253 15.20 14.74 -14.46
N LEU A 254 13.92 14.62 -14.08
CA LEU A 254 12.95 13.79 -14.80
C LEU A 254 12.84 14.21 -16.27
N ILE A 255 12.63 15.50 -16.53
CA ILE A 255 12.48 16.02 -17.90
C ILE A 255 13.74 15.71 -18.72
N SER A 256 14.93 15.91 -18.15
CA SER A 256 16.19 15.56 -18.81
C SER A 256 16.29 14.06 -19.14
N GLU A 257 15.85 13.17 -18.25
CA GLU A 257 15.85 11.72 -18.51
C GLU A 257 14.88 11.31 -19.62
N LEU A 258 13.70 11.95 -19.68
CA LEU A 258 12.73 11.73 -20.75
C LEU A 258 13.21 12.31 -22.09
N ASP A 259 13.89 13.47 -22.07
CA ASP A 259 14.45 14.11 -23.26
C ASP A 259 15.57 13.30 -23.91
N LYS A 260 16.46 12.70 -23.10
CA LYS A 260 17.48 11.74 -23.58
C LYS A 260 16.88 10.55 -24.33
N LYS A 261 15.60 10.24 -24.08
CA LYS A 261 14.84 9.16 -24.72
C LYS A 261 13.94 9.65 -25.86
N HIS A 262 13.99 10.95 -26.18
CA HIS A 262 13.12 11.61 -27.16
C HIS A 262 11.63 11.47 -26.83
N LEU A 263 11.28 11.50 -25.55
CA LEU A 263 9.91 11.34 -25.05
C LEU A 263 9.27 12.64 -24.57
N VAL A 264 9.93 13.78 -24.78
CA VAL A 264 9.36 15.10 -24.54
C VAL A 264 9.38 15.94 -25.80
N TYR A 265 8.41 16.84 -25.92
CA TYR A 265 8.36 17.84 -26.97
C TYR A 265 7.71 19.12 -26.47
N GLU A 266 8.00 20.23 -27.13
CA GLU A 266 7.38 21.52 -26.85
C GLU A 266 6.19 21.76 -27.78
N LYS A 267 5.07 22.22 -27.23
CA LYS A 267 3.88 22.62 -27.99
C LYS A 267 3.07 23.63 -27.20
N ASP A 268 2.65 24.70 -27.87
CA ASP A 268 1.85 25.80 -27.29
C ASP A 268 2.49 26.45 -26.04
N GLY A 269 3.84 26.54 -26.04
CA GLY A 269 4.63 27.07 -24.92
C GLY A 269 4.72 26.13 -23.71
N ALA A 270 4.19 24.91 -23.81
CA ALA A 270 4.23 23.88 -22.77
C ALA A 270 5.15 22.72 -23.18
N ILE A 271 5.70 22.01 -22.19
CA ILE A 271 6.48 20.78 -22.38
C ILE A 271 5.58 19.59 -22.13
N TRP A 272 5.55 18.64 -23.07
CA TRP A 272 4.67 17.49 -23.08
C TRP A 272 5.45 16.18 -23.03
N PHE A 273 4.88 15.16 -22.38
CA PHE A 273 5.32 13.77 -22.43
C PHE A 273 4.58 13.03 -23.54
N ALA A 274 5.33 12.48 -24.49
CA ALA A 274 4.84 11.81 -25.70
C ALA A 274 4.31 10.39 -25.42
N ALA A 275 3.31 10.26 -24.56
CA ALA A 275 2.71 8.98 -24.17
C ALA A 275 2.12 8.19 -25.34
N THR A 276 1.51 8.87 -26.31
CA THR A 276 0.91 8.25 -27.51
C THR A 276 1.93 7.55 -28.41
N SER A 277 3.21 7.97 -28.35
CA SER A 277 4.29 7.32 -29.08
C SER A 277 4.75 6.00 -28.45
N LEU A 278 4.46 5.78 -27.16
CA LEU A 278 4.91 4.63 -26.37
C LEU A 278 3.86 3.53 -26.28
N ASP A 279 2.58 3.90 -26.30
CA ASP A 279 1.46 2.98 -26.14
C ASP A 279 0.31 3.38 -27.06
N PRO A 280 -0.05 2.55 -28.06
CA PRO A 280 -1.19 2.80 -28.94
C PRO A 280 -2.54 2.89 -28.20
N GLU A 281 -2.65 2.38 -26.97
CA GLU A 281 -3.84 2.54 -26.13
C GLU A 281 -3.87 3.88 -25.37
N SER A 282 -2.80 4.67 -25.41
CA SER A 282 -2.77 5.99 -24.81
C SER A 282 -3.57 6.98 -25.66
N GLU A 283 -4.64 7.54 -25.09
CA GLU A 283 -5.55 8.45 -25.80
C GLU A 283 -4.99 9.87 -25.99
N GLN A 284 -3.96 10.25 -25.21
CA GLN A 284 -3.40 11.61 -25.22
C GLN A 284 -1.99 11.68 -24.65
N ASP A 285 -1.25 12.70 -25.05
CA ASP A 285 0.00 13.12 -24.43
C ASP A 285 -0.26 13.98 -23.18
N TYR A 286 0.71 14.04 -22.27
CA TYR A 286 0.50 14.68 -20.96
C TYR A 286 1.43 15.87 -20.76
N VAL A 287 0.88 17.02 -20.36
CA VAL A 287 1.67 18.20 -19.99
C VAL A 287 2.56 17.89 -18.79
N LEU A 288 3.86 18.15 -18.91
CA LEU A 288 4.83 18.12 -17.82
C LEU A 288 5.08 19.52 -17.25
N VAL A 289 5.30 20.50 -18.13
CA VAL A 289 5.47 21.91 -17.77
C VAL A 289 4.44 22.73 -18.52
N LYS A 290 3.67 23.54 -17.81
CA LYS A 290 2.64 24.40 -18.38
C LYS A 290 3.26 25.62 -19.08
N SER A 291 2.45 26.36 -19.84
CA SER A 291 2.86 27.57 -20.54
C SER A 291 3.26 28.74 -19.63
N ASP A 292 2.85 28.72 -18.36
CA ASP A 292 3.28 29.66 -17.33
C ASP A 292 4.60 29.25 -16.65
N GLY A 293 5.20 28.13 -17.05
CA GLY A 293 6.44 27.58 -16.48
C GLY A 293 6.23 26.68 -15.26
N GLU A 294 5.00 26.55 -14.74
CA GLU A 294 4.71 25.71 -13.58
C GLU A 294 4.67 24.23 -13.93
N TYR A 295 5.14 23.39 -12.99
CA TYR A 295 5.06 21.94 -13.13
C TYR A 295 3.63 21.43 -12.97
N SER A 296 3.24 20.51 -13.84
CA SER A 296 1.98 19.78 -13.68
C SER A 296 2.07 18.82 -12.48
N TYR A 297 0.92 18.51 -11.86
CA TYR A 297 0.89 17.47 -10.82
C TYR A 297 1.44 16.14 -11.33
N PHE A 298 1.17 15.81 -12.59
CA PHE A 298 1.68 14.59 -13.21
C PHE A 298 3.22 14.56 -13.28
N ALA A 299 3.87 15.67 -13.63
CA ALA A 299 5.34 15.74 -13.63
C ALA A 299 5.92 15.54 -12.23
N VAL A 300 5.29 16.15 -11.23
CA VAL A 300 5.69 16.03 -9.82
C VAL A 300 5.52 14.58 -9.34
N ASP A 301 4.41 13.94 -9.67
CA ASP A 301 4.14 12.54 -9.32
C ASP A 301 5.15 11.59 -9.95
N ILE A 302 5.48 11.77 -11.25
CA ILE A 302 6.50 10.94 -11.91
C ILE A 302 7.87 11.17 -11.26
N ALA A 303 8.24 12.42 -10.99
CA ALA A 303 9.53 12.75 -10.40
C ALA A 303 9.68 12.14 -9.00
N TYR A 304 8.61 12.16 -8.21
CA TYR A 304 8.54 11.51 -6.91
C TYR A 304 8.69 9.99 -7.00
N HIS A 305 8.01 9.35 -7.95
CA HIS A 305 8.15 7.90 -8.14
C HIS A 305 9.53 7.52 -8.67
N LEU A 306 10.10 8.32 -9.55
CA LEU A 306 11.49 8.16 -10.00
C LEU A 306 12.47 8.27 -8.81
N ASP A 307 12.24 9.21 -7.88
CA ASP A 307 13.01 9.31 -6.63
C ASP A 307 12.89 8.04 -5.78
N LYS A 308 11.67 7.50 -5.59
CA LYS A 308 11.46 6.21 -4.90
C LYS A 308 12.35 5.12 -5.51
N PHE A 309 12.33 4.94 -6.83
CA PHE A 309 13.17 3.92 -7.47
C PHE A 309 14.68 4.23 -7.37
N GLN A 310 15.08 5.50 -7.44
CA GLN A 310 16.47 5.92 -7.24
C GLN A 310 16.97 5.70 -5.80
N ARG A 311 16.07 5.65 -4.81
CA ARG A 311 16.35 5.22 -3.43
C ARG A 311 16.54 3.70 -3.30
N GLY A 312 16.36 2.94 -4.39
CA GLY A 312 16.68 1.51 -4.47
C GLY A 312 15.49 0.57 -4.24
N PHE A 313 14.26 1.09 -4.14
CA PHE A 313 13.08 0.23 -3.98
C PHE A 313 12.85 -0.61 -5.25
N SER A 314 12.73 -1.92 -5.11
CA SER A 314 12.36 -2.84 -6.20
C SER A 314 10.86 -2.80 -6.50
N HIS A 315 10.05 -2.46 -5.49
CA HIS A 315 8.61 -2.29 -5.62
C HIS A 315 8.12 -1.04 -4.91
N VAL A 316 7.20 -0.32 -5.56
CA VAL A 316 6.54 0.87 -5.02
C VAL A 316 5.03 0.63 -5.06
N TRP A 317 4.41 0.60 -3.89
CA TRP A 317 2.97 0.36 -3.75
C TRP A 317 2.29 1.57 -3.10
N ASP A 318 1.40 2.19 -3.84
CA ASP A 318 0.65 3.34 -3.34
C ASP A 318 -0.77 2.95 -2.96
N ILE A 319 -1.27 3.44 -1.84
CA ILE A 319 -2.65 3.24 -1.40
C ILE A 319 -3.45 4.51 -1.69
N TRP A 320 -4.29 4.46 -2.73
CA TRP A 320 -5.04 5.61 -3.24
C TRP A 320 -6.55 5.46 -3.07
N GLY A 321 -7.27 6.59 -3.16
CA GLY A 321 -8.72 6.61 -3.31
C GLY A 321 -9.17 6.15 -4.70
N PRO A 322 -10.45 5.77 -4.87
CA PRO A 322 -10.94 5.16 -6.12
C PRO A 322 -10.92 6.14 -7.30
N ASP A 323 -10.96 7.44 -7.03
CA ASP A 323 -10.95 8.53 -8.01
C ASP A 323 -9.61 8.59 -8.80
N HIS A 324 -8.56 7.91 -8.32
CA HIS A 324 -7.26 7.85 -8.97
C HIS A 324 -7.11 6.68 -9.96
N HIS A 325 -8.17 5.90 -10.23
CA HIS A 325 -8.08 4.73 -11.11
C HIS A 325 -7.49 5.05 -12.50
N GLY A 326 -7.95 6.14 -13.13
CA GLY A 326 -7.44 6.59 -14.43
C GLY A 326 -5.98 7.07 -14.39
N HIS A 327 -5.47 7.44 -13.21
CA HIS A 327 -4.09 7.89 -13.03
C HIS A 327 -3.07 6.75 -13.10
N ILE A 328 -3.48 5.54 -12.72
CA ILE A 328 -2.57 4.38 -12.58
C ILE A 328 -1.90 4.06 -13.92
N LYS A 329 -2.69 3.96 -15.00
CA LYS A 329 -2.16 3.58 -16.33
C LYS A 329 -1.11 4.58 -16.83
N ARG A 330 -1.39 5.89 -16.73
CA ARG A 330 -0.43 6.91 -17.16
C ARG A 330 0.86 6.93 -16.32
N MET A 331 0.77 6.64 -15.02
CA MET A 331 1.96 6.47 -14.17
C MET A 331 2.79 5.26 -14.54
N GLN A 332 2.13 4.11 -14.75
CA GLN A 332 2.80 2.89 -15.19
C GLN A 332 3.50 3.08 -16.53
N LEU A 333 2.87 3.79 -17.46
CA LEU A 333 3.46 4.13 -18.76
C LEU A 333 4.70 5.02 -18.61
N ALA A 334 4.61 6.10 -17.84
CA ALA A 334 5.74 6.99 -17.59
C ALA A 334 6.92 6.24 -16.93
N LEU A 335 6.65 5.43 -15.91
CA LEU A 335 7.69 4.67 -15.20
C LEU A 335 8.30 3.56 -16.05
N ARG A 336 7.50 2.89 -16.89
CA ARG A 336 8.01 1.92 -17.87
C ARG A 336 8.97 2.58 -18.85
N SER A 337 8.66 3.80 -19.32
CA SER A 337 9.55 4.55 -20.23
C SER A 337 10.92 4.88 -19.59
N LEU A 338 10.93 5.02 -18.26
CA LEU A 338 12.12 5.25 -17.44
C LEU A 338 12.86 3.95 -17.06
N GLY A 339 12.37 2.78 -17.50
CA GLY A 339 13.00 1.47 -17.26
C GLY A 339 12.45 0.69 -16.06
N TYR A 340 11.39 1.17 -15.42
CA TYR A 340 10.77 0.54 -14.25
C TYR A 340 9.46 -0.18 -14.63
N ASP A 341 9.56 -1.27 -15.40
CA ASP A 341 8.38 -2.05 -15.78
C ASP A 341 7.87 -2.91 -14.61
N ARG A 342 6.54 -2.90 -14.39
CA ARG A 342 5.83 -3.69 -13.35
C ARG A 342 6.28 -3.48 -11.90
N ALA A 343 7.13 -2.49 -11.63
CA ALA A 343 7.62 -2.21 -10.29
C ALA A 343 6.66 -1.33 -9.46
N PHE A 344 5.75 -0.60 -10.13
CA PHE A 344 4.73 0.25 -9.50
C PHE A 344 3.34 -0.40 -9.51
N SER A 345 2.64 -0.32 -8.37
CA SER A 345 1.24 -0.75 -8.23
C SER A 345 0.47 0.22 -7.33
N ALA A 346 -0.82 0.40 -7.62
CA ALA A 346 -1.71 1.18 -6.79
C ALA A 346 -2.85 0.32 -6.25
N ILE A 347 -3.04 0.34 -4.93
CA ILE A 347 -4.13 -0.32 -4.21
C ILE A 347 -5.24 0.70 -4.01
N LEU A 348 -6.39 0.47 -4.63
CA LEU A 348 -7.53 1.37 -4.55
C LEU A 348 -8.42 1.03 -3.34
N LEU A 349 -8.44 1.93 -2.36
CA LEU A 349 -9.36 1.85 -1.21
C LEU A 349 -10.66 2.56 -1.52
N GLN A 350 -11.76 1.82 -1.43
CA GLN A 350 -13.10 2.38 -1.62
C GLN A 350 -13.45 3.42 -0.54
N GLN A 351 -14.29 4.39 -0.93
CA GLN A 351 -14.77 5.43 -0.02
C GLN A 351 -15.51 4.82 1.20
N VAL A 352 -15.44 5.51 2.33
CA VAL A 352 -16.16 5.16 3.56
C VAL A 352 -17.36 6.10 3.68
N ASN A 353 -18.55 5.53 3.86
CA ASN A 353 -19.77 6.29 4.13
C ASN A 353 -20.17 6.06 5.58
N ILE A 354 -20.39 7.16 6.33
CA ILE A 354 -20.96 7.09 7.67
C ILE A 354 -22.49 7.04 7.51
N VAL A 355 -23.09 6.00 8.09
CA VAL A 355 -24.55 5.84 8.15
C VAL A 355 -24.98 6.00 9.60
N GLU A 356 -25.83 6.98 9.85
CA GLU A 356 -26.41 7.28 11.16
C GLU A 356 -27.93 7.29 10.99
N GLU A 357 -28.65 6.54 11.83
CA GLU A 357 -30.11 6.38 11.74
C GLU A 357 -30.62 5.97 10.33
N GLY A 358 -29.83 5.16 9.62
CA GLY A 358 -30.16 4.69 8.26
C GLY A 358 -29.98 5.73 7.15
N LYS A 359 -29.50 6.95 7.46
CA LYS A 359 -29.21 8.01 6.47
C LYS A 359 -27.71 8.21 6.31
N ARG A 360 -27.27 8.45 5.08
CA ARG A 360 -25.87 8.81 4.78
C ARG A 360 -25.60 10.23 5.28
N ARG A 361 -24.61 10.39 6.16
CA ARG A 361 -24.04 11.71 6.50
C ARG A 361 -22.92 12.05 5.51
N LYS A 362 -22.90 13.29 5.01
CA LYS A 362 -21.71 13.83 4.35
C LYS A 362 -20.69 14.18 5.43
N MET A 363 -19.44 13.76 5.25
CA MET A 363 -18.34 14.32 6.05
C MET A 363 -18.13 15.75 5.57
N SER A 364 -18.37 16.73 6.44
CA SER A 364 -18.05 18.13 6.13
C SER A 364 -16.53 18.28 6.03
N LYS A 365 -16.08 19.09 5.07
CA LYS A 365 -14.73 19.65 5.08
C LYS A 365 -14.56 20.60 6.27
#